data_AF-A0A1C1C6D8-F1
#
_entry.id   AF-A0A1C1C6D8-F1
#
_cell.length_a   1.000
_cell.length_b   1.000
_cell.length_c   1.000
_cell.angle_alpha   90.00
_cell.angle_beta   90.00
_cell.angle_gamma   90.00
#
_symmetry.space_group_name_H-M   'P 1'
#
loop_
_entity.id
_entity.type
_entity.pdbx_description
1 polymer ?
#
loop_
_entity_poly.entity_id
_entity_poly.type
_entity_poly.pdbx_seq_one_letter_code
_entity_poly.pdbx_strand_id
1 'polypeptide(L)'
;MFLNITPTVTNWTADNKQFSLLFDENPLADFVELPDDGRAQDELWFSNILCGVLRGALEMVQMSIEAHFVSDVLRGNDVTEMRVTLNRYIEDEMPPDDE
;
A
#
# COMPACT_ATOMS: atom_id res chain seq x y z
N MET A 1 -16.56 1.32 0.72
CA MET A 1 -16.10 1.14 2.11
C MET A 1 -15.29 2.37 2.49
N PHE A 2 -15.51 2.96 3.66
CA PHE A 2 -14.74 4.11 4.15
C PHE A 2 -14.07 3.70 5.47
N LEU A 3 -12.73 3.69 5.50
CA LEU A 3 -11.95 3.24 6.66
C LEU A 3 -11.66 4.36 7.67
N ASN A 4 -11.86 5.62 7.28
CA ASN A 4 -11.60 6.78 8.13
C ASN A 4 -10.18 6.84 8.73
N ILE A 5 -9.17 6.42 7.98
CA ILE A 5 -7.76 6.49 8.37
C ILE A 5 -6.99 7.45 7.47
N THR A 6 -6.01 8.13 8.04
CA THR A 6 -5.04 8.95 7.30
C THR A 6 -3.63 8.50 7.71
N PRO A 7 -2.92 7.70 6.90
CA PRO A 7 -1.56 7.32 7.23
C PRO A 7 -0.62 8.52 7.16
N THR A 8 0.44 8.46 7.97
CA THR A 8 1.50 9.48 7.94
C THR A 8 2.48 9.18 6.81
N VAL A 9 2.71 10.15 5.93
CA VAL A 9 3.67 10.03 4.82
C VAL A 9 5.08 10.37 5.31
N THR A 10 6.04 9.48 5.09
CA THR A 10 7.44 9.63 5.54
C THR A 10 8.43 8.97 4.58
N ASN A 11 9.73 8.98 4.92
CA ASN A 11 10.79 8.21 4.26
C ASN A 11 10.85 8.38 2.73
N TRP A 12 10.67 9.63 2.27
CA TRP A 12 10.82 9.99 0.86
C TRP A 12 12.24 9.72 0.36
N THR A 13 12.34 9.17 -0.85
CA THR A 13 13.61 9.13 -1.58
C THR A 13 13.94 10.49 -2.17
N ALA A 14 15.23 10.78 -2.36
CA ALA A 14 15.69 12.06 -2.89
C ALA A 14 15.17 12.36 -4.31
N ASP A 15 14.80 11.33 -5.08
CA ASP A 15 14.22 11.46 -6.41
C ASP A 15 12.68 11.59 -6.40
N ASN A 16 12.07 11.63 -5.22
CA ASN A 16 10.62 11.69 -5.00
C ASN A 16 9.83 10.56 -5.68
N LYS A 17 10.46 9.41 -5.95
CA LYS A 17 9.78 8.25 -6.56
C LYS A 17 9.24 7.27 -5.53
N GLN A 18 9.69 7.34 -4.28
CA GLN A 18 9.23 6.41 -3.26
C GLN A 18 9.03 7.13 -1.94
N PHE A 19 8.07 6.64 -1.16
CA PHE A 19 7.80 7.07 0.19
C PHE A 19 7.21 5.90 0.99
N SER A 20 7.12 6.09 2.29
CA SER A 20 6.45 5.15 3.19
C SER A 20 5.18 5.76 3.78
N LEU A 21 4.18 4.93 3.96
CA LEU A 21 2.96 5.20 4.71
C LEU A 21 3.04 4.47 6.05
N LEU A 22 2.98 5.23 7.14
CA LEU A 22 2.85 4.69 8.49
C LEU A 22 1.39 4.71 8.92
N PHE A 23 0.89 3.56 9.37
CA PHE A 23 -0.48 3.40 9.82
C PHE A 23 -0.49 3.34 11.35
N ASP A 24 -0.81 4.47 11.99
CA ASP A 24 -0.98 4.54 13.45
C ASP A 24 -2.26 3.79 13.90
N GLU A 25 -3.29 3.83 13.05
CA GLU A 25 -4.53 3.08 13.21
C GLU A 25 -4.79 2.26 11.95
N ASN A 26 -5.08 0.96 12.12
CA ASN A 26 -5.42 0.06 11.01
C ASN A 26 -6.68 -0.76 11.34
N PRO A 27 -7.88 -0.26 10.99
CA PRO A 27 -9.16 -0.93 11.26
C PRO A 27 -9.31 -2.32 10.66
N LEU A 28 -8.49 -2.68 9.66
CA LEU A 28 -8.50 -4.03 9.11
C LEU A 28 -7.84 -5.04 10.05
N ALA A 29 -6.90 -4.58 10.88
CA ALA A 29 -6.21 -5.41 11.86
C ALA A 29 -6.94 -5.42 13.22
N ASP A 30 -8.00 -4.62 13.39
CA ASP A 30 -8.79 -4.62 14.61
C ASP A 30 -9.38 -6.01 14.88
N PHE A 31 -9.07 -6.58 16.04
CA PHE A 31 -9.52 -7.92 16.48
C PHE A 31 -8.99 -9.08 15.63
N VAL A 32 -7.92 -8.87 14.88
CA VAL A 32 -7.24 -9.93 14.14
C VAL A 32 -5.99 -10.36 14.91
N GLU A 33 -5.83 -11.65 15.09
CA GLU A 33 -4.59 -12.27 15.55
C GLU A 33 -4.17 -13.29 14.50
N LEU A 34 -2.88 -13.32 14.16
CA LEU A 34 -2.36 -14.33 13.25
C LEU A 34 -2.19 -15.67 13.99
N PRO A 35 -2.44 -16.82 13.33
CA PRO A 35 -2.14 -18.12 13.91
C PRO A 35 -0.66 -18.25 14.31
N ASP A 36 -0.40 -18.87 15.46
CA ASP A 36 0.95 -19.17 15.98
C ASP A 36 1.63 -20.36 15.27
N ASP A 37 1.31 -20.62 14.00
CA ASP A 37 1.90 -21.70 13.22
C ASP A 37 3.28 -21.35 12.62
N GLY A 38 3.81 -20.16 12.96
CA GLY A 38 5.04 -19.57 12.44
C GLY A 38 4.93 -19.09 10.99
N ARG A 39 4.23 -19.83 10.14
CA ARG A 39 4.05 -19.51 8.72
C ARG A 39 3.21 -18.26 8.51
N ALA A 40 2.12 -18.09 9.26
CA ALA A 40 1.29 -16.90 9.13
C ALA A 40 2.08 -15.63 9.48
N GLN A 41 2.90 -15.67 10.54
CA GLN A 41 3.75 -14.55 10.93
C GLN A 41 4.85 -14.23 9.90
N ASP A 42 5.27 -15.20 9.07
CA ASP A 42 6.33 -15.01 8.06
C ASP A 42 5.80 -14.66 6.66
N GLU A 43 4.65 -15.20 6.26
CA GLU A 43 4.15 -15.15 4.88
C GLU A 43 2.91 -14.25 4.72
N LEU A 44 2.09 -14.06 5.77
CA LEU A 44 0.79 -13.42 5.64
C LEU A 44 0.86 -11.92 5.91
N TRP A 45 0.59 -11.13 4.88
CA TRP A 45 0.29 -9.71 4.99
C TRP A 45 -1.23 -9.51 5.01
N PHE A 46 -1.83 -9.51 6.21
CA PHE A 46 -3.29 -9.48 6.36
C PHE A 46 -3.93 -8.27 5.67
N SER A 47 -3.30 -7.11 5.80
CA SER A 47 -3.79 -5.84 5.27
C SER A 47 -3.41 -5.59 3.79
N ASN A 48 -2.90 -6.59 3.05
CA ASN A 48 -2.41 -6.44 1.68
C ASN A 48 -3.48 -5.95 0.67
N ILE A 49 -4.76 -6.03 1.04
CA ILE A 49 -5.85 -5.39 0.28
C ILE A 49 -5.62 -3.87 0.12
N LEU A 50 -5.03 -3.19 1.11
CA LEU A 50 -4.71 -1.75 1.04
C LEU A 50 -3.70 -1.44 -0.09
N CYS A 51 -2.73 -2.33 -0.32
CA CYS A 51 -1.80 -2.22 -1.45
C CYS A 51 -2.56 -2.29 -2.79
N GLY A 52 -3.55 -3.17 -2.90
CA GLY A 52 -4.42 -3.27 -4.07
C GLY A 52 -5.27 -2.02 -4.28
N VAL A 53 -5.85 -1.48 -3.21
CA VAL A 53 -6.64 -0.24 -3.25
C VAL A 53 -5.79 0.94 -3.73
N LEU A 54 -4.59 1.11 -3.19
CA LEU A 54 -3.70 2.20 -3.60
C LEU A 54 -3.24 2.07 -5.05
N ARG A 55 -2.90 0.85 -5.49
CA ARG A 55 -2.56 0.60 -6.91
C ARG A 55 -3.70 0.97 -7.83
N GLY A 56 -4.91 0.45 -7.57
CA GLY A 56 -6.08 0.77 -8.39
C GLY A 56 -6.43 2.26 -8.39
N ALA A 57 -6.34 2.93 -7.23
CA ALA A 57 -6.62 4.36 -7.13
C ALA A 57 -5.61 5.21 -7.91
N LEU A 58 -4.32 4.86 -7.88
CA LEU A 58 -3.27 5.59 -8.57
C LEU A 58 -3.22 5.27 -10.07
N GLU A 59 -3.57 4.04 -10.46
CA GLU A 59 -3.73 3.68 -11.88
C GLU A 59 -4.81 4.54 -12.57
N MET A 60 -5.90 4.86 -11.86
CA MET A 60 -6.98 5.75 -12.38
C MET A 60 -6.52 7.19 -12.64
N VAL A 61 -5.41 7.61 -12.05
CA VAL A 61 -4.78 8.93 -12.29
C VAL A 61 -3.47 8.78 -13.07
N GLN A 62 -3.39 7.75 -13.91
CA GLN A 62 -2.26 7.50 -14.81
C GLN A 62 -0.92 7.31 -14.07
N MET A 63 -0.95 6.74 -12.87
CA MET A 63 0.26 6.44 -12.10
C MET A 63 0.35 4.93 -11.86
N SER A 64 1.32 4.28 -12.50
CA SER A 64 1.66 2.89 -12.20
C SER A 64 2.59 2.85 -11.00
N ILE A 65 2.16 2.19 -9.93
CA ILE A 65 2.91 2.11 -8.68
C ILE A 65 3.05 0.67 -8.20
N GLU A 66 4.06 0.43 -7.37
CA GLU A 66 4.19 -0.74 -6.52
C GLU A 66 3.89 -0.35 -5.07
N ALA A 67 3.12 -1.19 -4.37
CA ALA A 67 2.84 -1.02 -2.95
C ALA A 67 3.01 -2.37 -2.25
N HIS A 68 3.81 -2.39 -1.18
CA HIS A 68 4.02 -3.58 -0.35
C HIS A 68 4.25 -3.18 1.11
N PHE A 69 3.89 -4.06 2.05
CA PHE A 69 4.20 -3.84 3.45
C PHE A 69 5.67 -4.16 3.74
N VAL A 70 6.28 -3.32 4.58
CA VAL A 70 7.65 -3.47 5.09
C VAL A 70 7.62 -4.05 6.49
N SER A 71 6.66 -3.61 7.30
CA SER A 71 6.41 -4.10 8.66
C SER A 71 4.91 -4.10 8.96
N ASP A 72 4.48 -4.95 9.88
CA ASP A 72 3.09 -5.03 10.33
C ASP A 72 3.00 -5.42 11.81
N VAL A 73 2.16 -4.73 12.57
CA VAL A 73 1.93 -5.01 14.00
C VAL A 73 1.41 -6.43 14.21
N LEU A 74 0.57 -6.93 13.31
CA LEU A 74 0.07 -8.31 13.35
C LEU A 74 1.17 -9.37 13.24
N ARG A 75 2.33 -9.01 12.70
CA ARG A 75 3.52 -9.87 12.56
C ARG A 75 4.54 -9.63 13.68
N GLY A 76 4.19 -8.87 14.71
CA GLY A 76 5.06 -8.57 15.84
C GLY A 76 6.04 -7.40 15.62
N ASN A 77 5.80 -6.55 14.61
CA ASN A 77 6.56 -5.31 14.45
C ASN A 77 5.96 -4.16 15.27
N ASP A 78 6.74 -3.10 15.50
CA ASP A 78 6.30 -1.94 16.29
C ASP A 78 5.27 -1.07 15.55
N VAL A 79 5.31 -1.06 14.21
CA VAL A 79 4.47 -0.21 13.37
C VAL A 79 4.08 -0.95 12.09
N THR A 80 2.90 -0.63 11.57
CA THR A 80 2.50 -1.04 10.22
C THR A 80 2.99 0.00 9.22
N GLU A 81 3.96 -0.40 8.37
CA GLU A 81 4.57 0.44 7.35
C GLU A 81 4.33 -0.15 5.96
N MET A 82 3.85 0.66 5.03
CA MET A 82 3.76 0.32 3.61
C MET A 82 4.69 1.18 2.79
N ARG A 83 5.52 0.56 1.97
CA ARG A 83 6.34 1.23 0.97
C ARG A 83 5.55 1.42 -0.32
N VAL A 84 5.55 2.63 -0.85
CA VAL A 84 4.96 2.97 -2.14
C VAL A 84 6.04 3.47 -3.08
N THR A 85 6.11 2.89 -4.27
CA THR A 85 7.10 3.21 -5.31
C THR A 85 6.40 3.54 -6.62
N LEU A 86 6.69 4.71 -7.18
CA LEU A 86 6.28 5.08 -8.52
C LEU A 86 7.13 4.34 -9.56
N ASN A 87 6.48 3.52 -10.37
CA ASN A 87 7.12 2.81 -11.48
C ASN A 87 7.21 3.71 -12.71
N ARG A 88 6.07 4.24 -13.15
CA ARG A 88 5.95 5.12 -14.33
C ARG A 88 4.62 5.87 -14.34
N TYR A 89 4.58 6.96 -15.10
CA TYR A 89 3.32 7.52 -15.56
C TYR A 89 2.78 6.69 -16.74
N ILE A 90 1.47 6.52 -16.79
CA ILE A 90 0.77 5.81 -17.86
C ILE A 90 0.47 6.85 -18.94
N GLU A 91 0.96 6.61 -20.16
CA GLU A 91 0.64 7.47 -21.30
C GLU A 91 -0.80 7.20 -21.75
N ASP A 92 -1.54 8.28 -22.02
CA ASP A 92 -2.90 8.17 -22.53
C ASP A 92 -2.84 7.82 -24.03
N GLU A 93 -3.51 6.74 -24.43
CA GLU A 93 -3.71 6.46 -25.85
C GLU A 93 -4.89 7.31 -26.32
N MET A 94 -4.61 8.33 -27.14
CA MET A 94 -5.70 9.02 -27.85
C MET A 94 -6.43 7.99 -28.72
N PRO A 95 -7.77 7.89 -28.65
CA PRO A 95 -8.49 7.12 -29.64
C PRO A 95 -8.11 7.66 -31.03
N PRO A 96 -7.97 6.78 -32.04
CA PRO A 96 -7.71 7.25 -33.40
C PRO A 96 -8.76 8.30 -33.75
N ASP A 97 -8.34 9.41 -34.36
CA ASP A 97 -9.26 10.43 -34.84
C ASP A 97 -10.31 9.73 -35.72
N ASP A 98 -11.58 9.78 -35.31
CA ASP A 98 -12.69 9.38 -36.17
C ASP A 98 -12.74 10.39 -37.34
N GLU A 99 -12.26 9.99 -38.52
CA GLU A 99 -12.40 10.75 -39.77
C GLU A 99 -13.86 11.11 -40.09
#